data_AF-A0A0Q0A0J9-F1
#
_entry.id   AF-A0A0Q0A0J9-F1
#
_cell.length_a   1.000
_cell.length_b   1.000
_cell.length_c   1.000
_cell.angle_alpha   90.00
_cell.angle_beta   90.00
_cell.angle_gamma   90.00
#
_symmetry.space_group_name_H-M   'P 1'
#
loop_
_entity.id
_entity.type
_entity.pdbx_description
1 polymer ?
#
loop_
_entity_poly.entity_id
_entity_poly.type
_entity_poly.pdbx_seq_one_letter_code
_entity_poly.pdbx_strand_id
1 'polypeptide(L)'
;MKKVFLFPLLVGAALLVAGCEKTSEDHVQDAGKHEETFLQKQAQGDKQQAADEKAKAEKDYSEANQARSTEDRHQPPSSDVPNYIKAPEKN
;
A
#
# COMPACT_ATOMS: atom_id res chain seq x y z
N MET A 1 -31.53 2.43 10.80
CA MET A 1 -30.46 1.42 10.94
C MET A 1 -29.12 2.10 10.72
N LYS A 2 -28.25 2.05 11.74
CA LYS A 2 -26.93 2.69 11.75
C LYS A 2 -25.95 1.77 11.01
N LYS A 3 -25.33 2.24 9.92
CA LYS A 3 -24.07 1.67 9.43
C LYS A 3 -23.17 2.82 9.00
N VAL A 4 -22.48 3.38 9.99
CA VAL A 4 -21.38 4.32 9.80
C VAL A 4 -20.25 3.49 9.19
N PHE A 5 -19.96 3.70 7.91
CA PHE A 5 -18.75 3.15 7.27
C PHE A 5 -17.55 3.92 7.81
N LEU A 6 -17.03 3.47 8.96
CA LEU A 6 -15.73 3.86 9.47
C LEU A 6 -14.69 3.04 8.72
N PHE A 7 -14.19 3.57 7.61
CA PHE A 7 -12.89 3.17 7.07
C PHE A 7 -11.82 3.89 7.89
N PRO A 8 -11.03 3.20 8.74
CA PRO A 8 -9.86 3.83 9.31
C PRO A 8 -8.85 3.98 8.18
N LEU A 9 -8.75 5.20 7.65
CA LEU A 9 -7.62 5.64 6.85
C LEU A 9 -6.43 5.61 7.82
N LEU A 10 -5.72 4.48 7.81
CA LEU A 10 -4.47 4.31 8.55
C LEU A 10 -3.51 5.39 8.04
N VAL A 11 -3.25 6.37 8.92
CA VAL A 11 -2.24 7.39 8.72
C VAL A 11 -0.89 6.69 8.82
N GLY A 12 -0.34 6.32 7.67
CA GLY A 12 1.03 5.86 7.54
C GLY A 12 1.97 6.99 7.93
N ALA A 13 2.72 6.78 9.00
CA ALA A 13 3.77 7.69 9.44
C ALA A 13 4.85 7.74 8.36
N ALA A 14 4.90 8.85 7.61
CA ALA A 14 6.01 9.16 6.72
C ALA A 14 7.25 9.48 7.56
N LEU A 15 8.00 8.44 7.93
CA LEU A 15 9.35 8.57 8.42
C LEU A 15 10.23 9.05 7.26
N LEU A 16 10.59 10.33 7.31
CA LEU A 16 11.63 10.97 6.52
C LEU A 16 12.94 10.17 6.67
N VAL A 17 13.64 9.88 5.56
CA VAL A 17 15.08 10.17 5.35
C VAL A 17 15.60 9.51 4.05
N ALA A 18 16.09 10.37 3.15
CA ALA A 18 17.12 10.15 2.12
C ALA A 18 16.84 9.16 0.97
N GLY A 19 16.02 9.60 0.03
CA GLY A 19 15.80 8.99 -1.29
C GLY A 19 14.33 9.11 -1.64
N CYS A 20 13.97 9.87 -2.68
CA CYS A 20 12.58 9.99 -3.15
C CYS A 20 12.10 8.72 -3.88
N GLU A 21 12.55 7.53 -3.47
CA GLU A 21 12.04 6.28 -4.00
C GLU A 21 10.66 6.01 -3.40
N LYS A 22 9.69 5.68 -4.26
CA LYS A 22 8.34 5.29 -3.85
C LYS A 22 8.40 4.04 -2.98
N THR A 23 7.52 3.99 -1.99
CA THR A 23 7.39 2.80 -1.15
C THR A 23 6.55 1.72 -1.83
N SER A 24 6.64 0.48 -1.35
CA SER A 24 5.76 -0.59 -1.82
C SER A 24 4.27 -0.27 -1.69
N GLU A 25 3.87 0.49 -0.67
CA GLU A 25 2.49 0.94 -0.50
C GLU A 25 2.09 1.99 -1.55
N ASP A 26 2.98 2.92 -1.89
CA ASP A 26 2.74 3.93 -2.94
C ASP A 26 2.50 3.28 -4.30
N HIS A 27 3.31 2.27 -4.64
CA HIS A 27 3.14 1.50 -5.88
C HIS A 27 1.79 0.75 -5.91
N VAL A 28 1.35 0.16 -4.79
CA VAL A 28 0.03 -0.48 -4.70
C VAL A 28 -1.10 0.54 -4.88
N GLN A 29 -0.98 1.75 -4.31
CA GLN A 29 -1.98 2.79 -4.50
C GLN A 29 -2.07 3.26 -5.96
N ASP A 30 -0.93 3.42 -6.62
CA ASP A 30 -0.90 3.81 -8.04
C ASP A 30 -1.46 2.70 -8.95
N ALA A 31 -1.15 1.42 -8.66
CA ALA A 31 -1.76 0.29 -9.35
C ALA A 31 -3.30 0.35 -9.27
N GLY A 32 -3.85 0.64 -8.09
CA GLY A 32 -5.30 0.81 -7.90
C GLY A 32 -5.90 1.95 -8.74
N LYS A 33 -5.21 3.08 -8.89
CA LYS A 33 -5.65 4.18 -9.77
C LYS A 33 -5.65 3.78 -11.24
N HIS A 34 -4.64 3.02 -11.67
CA HIS A 34 -4.57 2.48 -13.03
C HIS A 34 -5.69 1.47 -13.31
N GLU A 35 -6.05 0.63 -12.33
CA GLU A 35 -7.20 -0.27 -12.43
C GLU A 35 -8.54 0.48 -12.55
N GLU A 36 -8.75 1.53 -11.75
CA GLU A 36 -9.95 2.38 -11.84
C GLU A 36 -10.03 3.04 -13.23
N THR A 37 -8.91 3.56 -13.71
CA THR A 37 -8.82 4.17 -15.04
C THR A 37 -9.06 3.14 -16.15
N PHE A 38 -8.53 1.92 -16.00
CA PHE A 38 -8.79 0.81 -16.91
C PHE A 38 -10.30 0.52 -17.03
N LEU A 39 -11.00 0.39 -15.90
CA LEU A 39 -12.44 0.14 -15.89
C LEU A 39 -13.22 1.28 -16.55
N GLN A 40 -12.81 2.52 -16.27
CA GLN A 40 -13.42 3.70 -16.89
C GLN A 40 -13.23 3.71 -18.42
N LYS A 41 -12.01 3.46 -18.91
CA LYS A 41 -11.69 3.44 -20.34
C LYS A 41 -12.31 2.26 -21.07
N GLN A 42 -12.39 1.10 -20.42
CA GLN A 42 -13.09 -0.06 -20.96
C GLN A 42 -14.58 0.25 -21.17
N ALA A 43 -15.22 0.91 -20.20
CA ALA A 43 -16.63 1.32 -20.30
C ALA A 43 -16.86 2.37 -21.41
N GLN A 44 -15.86 3.21 -21.71
CA GLN A 44 -15.90 4.16 -22.83
C GLN A 44 -15.61 3.52 -24.20
N GLY A 45 -15.24 2.23 -24.24
CA GLY A 45 -14.90 1.51 -25.46
C GLY A 45 -13.47 1.73 -25.96
N ASP A 46 -12.62 2.45 -25.21
CA ASP A 46 -11.21 2.68 -25.55
C ASP A 46 -10.34 1.49 -25.09
N LYS A 47 -10.44 0.38 -25.85
CA LYS A 47 -9.82 -0.90 -25.51
C LYS A 47 -8.29 -0.85 -25.49
N GLN A 48 -7.67 -0.03 -26.33
CA GLN A 48 -6.21 0.09 -26.39
C GLN A 48 -5.70 0.79 -25.14
N GLN A 49 -6.26 1.96 -24.82
CA GLN A 49 -5.83 2.67 -23.62
C GLN A 49 -6.19 1.90 -22.35
N ALA A 50 -7.31 1.17 -22.32
CA ALA A 50 -7.62 0.27 -21.22
C ALA A 50 -6.53 -0.80 -21.04
N ALA A 51 -6.11 -1.47 -22.12
CA ALA A 51 -5.02 -2.44 -22.05
C ALA A 51 -3.70 -1.82 -21.55
N ASP A 52 -3.40 -0.58 -21.97
CA ASP A 52 -2.22 0.15 -21.50
C ASP A 52 -2.30 0.46 -19.99
N GLU A 53 -3.45 0.93 -19.49
CA GLU A 53 -3.63 1.19 -18.06
C GLU A 53 -3.55 -0.11 -17.23
N LYS A 54 -4.09 -1.22 -17.75
CA LYS A 54 -3.93 -2.53 -17.10
C LYS A 54 -2.46 -2.95 -17.02
N ALA A 55 -1.68 -2.76 -18.09
CA ALA A 55 -0.25 -3.07 -18.08
C ALA A 55 0.54 -2.21 -17.09
N LYS A 56 0.15 -0.93 -16.92
CA LYS A 56 0.72 -0.05 -15.89
C LYS A 56 0.41 -0.55 -14.48
N ALA A 57 -0.85 -0.95 -14.21
CA ALA A 57 -1.22 -1.52 -12.92
C ALA A 57 -0.41 -2.78 -12.59
N GLU A 58 -0.25 -3.69 -13.55
CA GLU A 58 0.57 -4.89 -13.38
C GLU A 58 2.05 -4.55 -13.11
N LYS A 59 2.57 -3.53 -13.79
CA LYS A 59 3.94 -3.04 -13.58
C LYS A 59 4.10 -2.46 -12.17
N ASP A 60 3.15 -1.64 -11.72
CA ASP A 60 3.19 -1.05 -10.37
C ASP A 60 3.09 -2.13 -9.29
N TYR A 61 2.27 -3.17 -9.46
CA TYR A 61 2.27 -4.32 -8.55
C TYR A 61 3.62 -5.06 -8.52
N SER A 62 4.29 -5.19 -9.67
CA SER A 62 5.63 -5.78 -9.72
C SER A 62 6.65 -4.90 -9.00
N GLU A 63 6.61 -3.59 -9.19
CA GLU A 63 7.49 -2.62 -8.51
C GLU A 63 7.21 -2.61 -7.00
N ALA A 64 5.95 -2.70 -6.58
CA ALA A 64 5.58 -2.84 -5.17
C ALA A 64 6.21 -4.07 -4.52
N ASN A 65 6.14 -5.23 -5.20
CA ASN A 65 6.75 -6.47 -4.69
C ASN A 65 8.28 -6.37 -4.59
N GLN A 66 8.90 -5.68 -5.54
CA GLN A 66 10.35 -5.44 -5.52
C GLN A 66 10.72 -4.50 -4.36
N ALA A 67 10.03 -3.37 -4.21
CA ALA A 67 10.23 -2.41 -3.13
C ALA A 67 10.00 -3.05 -1.75
N ARG A 68 8.96 -3.88 -1.62
CA ARG A 68 8.66 -4.60 -0.37
C ARG A 68 9.81 -5.50 0.05
N SER A 69 10.47 -6.15 -0.91
CA SER A 69 11.62 -7.02 -0.64
C SER A 69 12.84 -6.26 -0.10
N THR A 70 12.95 -4.96 -0.39
CA THR A 70 14.02 -4.08 0.12
C THR A 70 13.65 -3.37 1.42
N GLU A 71 12.37 -3.01 1.57
CA GLU A 71 11.82 -2.31 2.74
C GLU A 71 11.72 -3.20 3.99
N ASP A 72 11.24 -4.45 3.82
CA ASP A 72 10.98 -5.38 4.93
C ASP A 72 12.28 -5.78 5.69
N ARG A 73 13.46 -5.50 5.11
CA ARG A 73 14.75 -5.82 5.74
C ARG A 73 15.21 -4.78 6.76
N HIS A 74 14.59 -3.60 6.80
CA HIS A 74 14.98 -2.49 7.68
C HIS A 74 13.99 -2.28 8.83
N GLN A 75 12.83 -2.95 8.80
CA GLN A 75 11.87 -2.89 9.88
C GLN A 75 12.26 -3.94 10.94
N PRO A 76 12.68 -3.56 12.17
CA PRO A 76 12.77 -4.53 13.24
C PRO A 76 11.38 -5.16 13.42
N PRO A 77 11.26 -6.49 13.64
CA PRO A 77 9.98 -7.09 13.94
C PRO A 77 9.38 -6.34 15.12
N SER A 78 8.16 -5.79 14.94
CA SER A 78 7.52 -5.05 16.02
C SER A 78 7.40 -5.98 17.22
N SER A 79 8.14 -5.68 18.28
CA SER A 79 8.05 -6.34 19.57
C SER A 79 6.82 -5.81 20.33
N ASP A 80 5.69 -5.65 19.64
CA ASP A 80 4.37 -5.48 20.22
C ASP A 80 3.91 -6.80 20.84
N VAL A 81 4.69 -7.26 21.82
CA VAL A 81 4.27 -8.30 22.72
C VAL A 81 3.13 -7.69 23.55
N PRO A 82 1.92 -8.30 23.56
CA PRO A 82 0.80 -7.76 24.32
C PRO A 82 1.18 -7.46 25.77
N ASN A 83 0.66 -6.36 26.31
CA ASN A 83 1.07 -5.81 27.60
C ASN A 83 0.96 -6.79 28.78
N TYR A 84 0.20 -7.88 28.64
CA TYR A 84 0.08 -8.95 29.63
C TYR A 84 1.30 -9.91 29.69
N ILE A 85 2.22 -9.85 28.72
CA ILE A 85 3.46 -10.66 28.70
C ILE A 85 4.64 -9.84 29.27
N LYS A 86 4.51 -8.51 29.40
CA LYS A 86 5.55 -7.70 30.04
C LYS A 86 5.59 -8.03 31.53
N ALA A 87 6.79 -8.35 32.02
CA ALA A 87 7.02 -8.59 33.44
C ALA A 87 6.54 -7.36 34.24
N PRO A 88 5.79 -7.55 35.35
CA PRO A 88 5.33 -6.43 36.16
C PRO A 88 6.55 -5.64 36.66
N GLU A 89 6.53 -4.32 36.46
CA GLU A 89 7.54 -3.44 37.04
C GLU A 89 7.52 -3.62 38.56
N LYS A 90 8.64 -4.06 39.12
CA LYS A 90 8.84 -4.14 40.56
C LYS A 90 8.95 -2.71 41.08
N ASN A 91 7.91 -2.25 41.78
CA ASN A 91 8.00 -1.12 42.70
C ASN A 91 9.06 -1.41 43.79
#